data_AF-A0A7Z0MFM0-F1
#
_entry.id   AF-A0A7Z0MFM0-F1
#
_cell.length_a   1.000
_cell.length_b   1.000
_cell.length_c   1.000
_cell.angle_alpha   90.00
_cell.angle_beta   90.00
_cell.angle_gamma   90.00
#
_symmetry.space_group_name_H-M   'P 1'
#
loop_
_entity.id
_entity.type
_entity.pdbx_description
1 polymer ?
#
loop_
_entity_poly.entity_id
_entity_poly.type
_entity_poly.pdbx_seq_one_letter_code
_entity_poly.pdbx_strand_id
1 'polypeptide(L)' 'MDANDHRYVIAELDALGQQVACMVRRFEAAGVAAIMKDDYVALHALEHRIMEMRLAHVRAIDAQ' A
#
# COMPACT_ATOMS: atom_id res chain seq x y z
N MET A 1 -21.20 -6.22 -1.81
CA MET A 1 -20.10 -6.03 -0.86
C MET A 1 -20.66 -5.17 0.27
N ASP A 2 -20.73 -5.72 1.47
CA ASP A 2 -21.28 -5.02 2.64
C ASP A 2 -20.17 -4.28 3.43
N ALA A 3 -20.56 -3.52 4.45
CA ALA A 3 -19.61 -2.75 5.26
C ALA A 3 -18.50 -3.63 5.90
N ASN A 4 -18.79 -4.89 6.23
CA ASN A 4 -17.81 -5.81 6.82
C ASN A 4 -16.81 -6.30 5.77
N ASP A 5 -17.26 -6.58 4.55
CA ASP A 5 -16.36 -6.87 3.43
C ASP A 5 -15.39 -5.70 3.18
N HIS A 6 -15.89 -4.45 3.22
CA HIS A 6 -15.04 -3.26 3.05
C HIS A 6 -14.01 -3.12 4.17
N ARG A 7 -14.41 -3.37 5.43
CA ARG A 7 -13.49 -3.37 6.58
C ARG A 7 -12.42 -4.45 6.47
N TYR A 8 -12.79 -5.64 6.00
CA TYR A 8 -11.84 -6.72 5.77
C TYR A 8 -10.79 -6.33 4.72
N VAL A 9 -11.22 -5.78 3.58
CA VAL A 9 -10.29 -5.32 2.54
C VAL A 9 -9.39 -4.19 3.04
N ILE A 10 -9.91 -3.26 3.85
CA ILE A 10 -9.08 -2.21 4.48
C ILE A 10 -7.99 -2.82 5.36
N ALA A 11 -8.30 -3.83 6.18
CA ALA A 11 -7.32 -4.49 7.04
C ALA A 11 -6.21 -5.19 6.23
N GLU A 12 -6.56 -5.86 5.14
CA GLU A 12 -5.59 -6.48 4.23
C GLU A 12 -4.71 -5.42 3.52
N LEU A 13 -5.29 -4.29 3.10
CA LEU A 13 -4.56 -3.18 2.52
C LEU A 13 -3.60 -2.51 3.53
N ASP A 14 -4.02 -2.39 4.80
CA ASP A 14 -3.17 -1.87 5.87
C ASP A 14 -1.98 -2.80 6.13
N ALA A 15 -2.22 -4.12 6.18
CA ALA A 15 -1.16 -5.12 6.33
C ALA A 15 -0.18 -5.09 5.14
N LEU A 16 -0.69 -4.99 3.91
CA LEU A 16 0.13 -4.89 2.71
C LEU A 16 0.95 -3.59 2.68
N GLY A 17 0.33 -2.46 3.03
CA GLY A 17 1.02 -1.17 3.13
C GLY A 17 2.18 -1.20 4.12
N GLN A 18 1.99 -1.83 5.29
CA GLN A 18 3.04 -2.03 6.28
C GLN A 18 4.23 -2.83 5.73
N GLN A 19 3.95 -3.88 4.94
CA GLN A 19 4.99 -4.70 4.31
C GLN A 19 5.77 -3.92 3.26
N VAL A 20 5.07 -3.16 2.40
CA VAL A 20 5.70 -2.31 1.37
C VAL A 20 6.57 -1.23 2.02
N ALA A 21 6.07 -0.51 3.03
CA ALA A 21 6.84 0.50 3.76
C ALA A 21 8.06 -0.10 4.48
N CYS A 22 7.98 -1.34 4.96
CA CYS A 22 9.14 -2.06 5.50
C CYS A 22 10.19 -2.34 4.41
N MET A 23 9.75 -2.78 3.22
CA MET A 23 10.66 -3.01 2.10
C MET A 23 11.33 -1.73 1.64
N VAL A 24 10.58 -0.65 1.40
CA VAL A 24 11.12 0.66 1.00
C VAL A 24 12.21 1.13 1.97
N ARG A 25 11.95 1.09 3.29
CA ARG A 25 12.96 1.46 4.30
C ARG A 25 14.21 0.60 4.25
N ARG A 26 14.08 -0.70 3.93
CA ARG A 26 15.23 -1.59 3.76
C ARG A 26 16.06 -1.23 2.52
N PHE A 27 15.41 -0.87 1.41
CA PHE A 27 16.10 -0.36 0.21
C PHE A 27 16.85 0.94 0.52
N GLU A 28 16.22 1.87 1.24
CA GLU A 28 16.83 3.14 1.63
C GLU A 28 18.03 2.94 2.56
N ALA A 29 17.92 2.04 3.53
CA ALA A 29 19.00 1.74 4.47
C ALA A 29 20.20 1.02 3.82
N ALA A 30 19.97 0.19 2.80
CA ALA A 30 21.03 -0.52 2.09
C ALA A 30 21.78 0.37 1.06
N GLY A 31 21.23 1.56 0.76
CA GLY A 31 21.65 2.38 -0.36
C GLY A 31 21.05 1.86 -1.68
N VAL A 32 20.38 2.75 -2.41
CA VAL A 32 19.76 2.40 -3.70
C VAL A 32 20.86 2.27 -4.76
N ALA A 33 21.26 1.04 -5.08
CA ALA A 33 22.08 0.78 -6.26
C ALA A 33 21.31 1.19 -7.51
N ALA A 34 22.00 1.73 -8.54
CA ALA A 34 21.35 2.17 -9.78
C ALA A 34 20.49 1.08 -10.46
N ILE A 35 20.84 -0.20 -10.27
CA ILE A 35 20.12 -1.37 -10.78
C ILE A 35 18.77 -1.56 -10.07
N MET A 36 18.63 -1.10 -8.82
CA MET A 36 17.42 -1.24 -7.99
C MET A 36 16.50 -0.02 -8.07
N LYS A 37 16.82 0.97 -8.91
CA LYS A 37 16.05 2.21 -9.04
C LYS A 37 14.62 1.93 -9.55
N ASP A 38 14.48 1.04 -10.52
CA ASP A 38 13.18 0.71 -11.10
C ASP A 38 12.30 -0.04 -10.08
N ASP A 39 12.89 -0.97 -9.31
CA ASP A 39 12.21 -1.66 -8.22
C ASP A 39 11.77 -0.69 -7.11
N TYR A 40 12.62 0.28 -6.77
CA TYR A 40 12.30 1.32 -5.80
C TYR A 40 11.14 2.20 -6.27
N VAL A 41 11.13 2.62 -7.54
CA VAL A 41 10.01 3.37 -8.13
C VAL A 41 8.73 2.53 -8.15
N ALA A 42 8.84 1.24 -8.50
CA ALA A 42 7.69 0.33 -8.50
C ALA A 42 7.09 0.13 -7.10
N LEU A 43 7.93 0.07 -6.06
CA LEU A 43 7.46 -0.02 -4.67
C LEU A 43 6.71 1.24 -4.22
N HIS A 44 7.20 2.44 -4.58
CA HIS A 44 6.49 3.69 -4.31
C HIS A 44 5.17 3.81 -5.06
N ALA A 45 5.14 3.38 -6.33
CA ALA A 45 3.90 3.30 -7.10
C ALA A 45 2.89 2.32 -6.48
N LEU A 46 3.37 1.21 -5.93
CA LEU A 46 2.54 0.24 -5.21
C LEU A 46 1.99 0.84 -3.91
N GLU A 47 2.81 1.54 -3.13
CA GLU A 47 2.37 2.24 -1.90
C GLU A 47 1.25 3.23 -2.20
N HIS A 48 1.42 4.07 -3.23
CA HIS A 48 0.40 5.02 -3.66
C HIS A 48 -0.92 4.31 -4.01
N ARG A 49 -0.86 3.23 -4.80
CA ARG A 49 -2.06 2.49 -5.22
C ARG A 49 -2.77 1.82 -4.04
N ILE A 50 -2.03 1.31 -3.06
CA ILE A 50 -2.60 0.76 -1.81
C ILE A 50 -3.39 1.84 -1.07
N MET A 51 -2.82 3.05 -0.93
CA MET A 51 -3.50 4.17 -0.28
C MET A 51 -4.76 4.61 -1.03
N GLU A 52 -4.72 4.68 -2.35
CA GLU A 52 -5.89 5.01 -3.17
C GLU A 52 -7.02 3.99 -3.02
N MET A 53 -6.68 2.69 -3.09
CA MET A 53 -7.66 1.62 -2.90
C MET A 53 -8.26 1.65 -1.49
N ARG A 54 -7.43 1.87 -0.47
CA ARG A 54 -7.89 1.98 0.92
C ARG A 54 -8.89 3.12 1.07
N LEU A 55 -8.58 4.29 0.51
CA LEU A 55 -9.47 5.45 0.54
C LEU A 55 -10.79 5.18 -0.18
N ALA A 56 -10.78 4.44 -1.29
CA ALA A 56 -11.98 4.05 -2.00
C ALA A 56 -12.89 3.15 -1.14
N HIS A 57 -12.32 2.16 -0.42
CA HIS A 57 -13.11 1.31 0.47
C HIS A 57 -13.63 2.07 1.71
N VAL A 58 -12.88 3.02 2.26
CA VAL A 58 -13.35 3.89 3.34
C VAL A 58 -14.55 4.71 2.88
N ARG A 59 -14.44 5.38 1.72
CA ARG A 59 -15.55 6.17 1.15
C ARG A 59 -16.78 5.31 0.83
N ALA A 60 -16.58 4.05 0.44
CA ALA A 60 -17.69 3.13 0.18
C ALA A 60 -18.43 2.73 1.46
N ILE A 61 -17.75 2.65 2.61
CA ILE A 61 -18.41 2.45 3.92
C ILE A 61 -19.21 3.70 4.30
N ASP A 62 -18.65 4.89 4.13
CA ASP A 62 -19.31 6.15 4.51
C ASP A 62 -20.55 6.47 3.65
N ALA A 63 -20.66 5.85 2.45
CA ALA A 63 -21.77 6.04 1.52
C ALA A 63 -22.92 5.02 1.71
N GLN A 64 -22.79 4.07 2.65
CA GLN A 64 -23.82 3.08 3.00
C GLN A 64 -24.70 3.57 4.15
#